data_AF-A0A536NUD6-F1
#
_entry.id   AF-A0A536NUD6-F1
#
_cell.length_a   1.000
_cell.length_b   1.000
_cell.length_c   1.000
_cell.angle_alpha   90.00
_cell.angle_beta   90.00
_cell.angle_gamma   90.00
#
_symmetry.space_group_name_H-M   'P 1'
#
loop_
_entity.id
_entity.type
_entity.pdbx_description
1 polymer ?
#
loop_
_entity_poly.entity_id
_entity_poly.type
_entity_poly.pdbx_seq_one_letter_code
_entity_poly.pdbx_strand_id
1 'polypeptide(L)'
;MTTMYDSTNPFDIPPTAEMVAGYIDGLYAWPPAGWARFAGAKQWRIAVSPFTNDGNVLDVEAGNAGPSQAPGWVTRRRAAGIAPIIYVQASSWASVRLAFAAQRVAEPYYWIASYDGDPTIPAGAIAKQYADPTLIAGHPHYDVSNVDANFGGGGSQLGEEVTHSEKRAWARLAYVAGLGREPESDEALNGWAEGIADDGSNVDSVVSRIIDSPEGVAHLARVSALTSAKPVLVPHKHPASEAVAD
;
A
#
# COMPACT_ATOMS: atom_id res chain seq x y z
N MET A 1 7.90 -13.41 -13.34
CA MET A 1 6.44 -13.43 -13.37
C MET A 1 6.00 -14.63 -12.56
N THR A 2 5.00 -14.47 -11.72
CA THR A 2 4.50 -15.53 -10.83
C THR A 2 3.02 -15.73 -11.13
N THR A 3 2.60 -16.98 -11.29
CA THR A 3 1.18 -17.32 -11.45
C THR A 3 0.51 -17.28 -10.08
N MET A 4 -0.57 -16.51 -9.98
CA MET A 4 -1.40 -16.41 -8.78
C MET A 4 -2.79 -16.95 -9.08
N TYR A 5 -3.35 -17.66 -8.11
CA TYR A 5 -4.70 -18.20 -8.18
C TYR A 5 -5.59 -17.54 -7.13
N ASP A 6 -6.83 -17.24 -7.49
CA ASP A 6 -7.82 -16.73 -6.55
C ASP A 6 -9.17 -17.42 -6.74
N SER A 7 -9.91 -17.56 -5.66
CA SER A 7 -11.21 -18.24 -5.65
C SER A 7 -12.01 -17.83 -4.43
N THR A 8 -13.33 -17.90 -4.55
CA THR A 8 -14.24 -17.79 -3.40
C THR A 8 -14.14 -18.98 -2.45
N ASN A 9 -13.52 -20.09 -2.89
CA ASN A 9 -13.29 -21.28 -2.08
C ASN A 9 -11.82 -21.76 -2.21
N PRO A 10 -11.03 -21.72 -1.12
CA PRO A 10 -9.59 -22.05 -1.16
C PRO A 10 -9.32 -23.52 -1.53
N PHE A 11 -10.30 -24.41 -1.39
CA PHE A 11 -10.12 -25.83 -1.68
C PHE A 11 -10.16 -26.16 -3.17
N ASP A 12 -10.59 -25.22 -4.00
CA ASP A 12 -10.60 -25.37 -5.47
C ASP A 12 -9.21 -25.10 -6.08
N ILE A 13 -8.35 -24.35 -5.36
CA ILE A 13 -7.01 -24.00 -5.81
C ILE A 13 -6.03 -25.18 -5.63
N PRO A 14 -5.16 -25.48 -6.62
CA PRO A 14 -4.15 -26.52 -6.50
C PRO A 14 -3.23 -26.29 -5.28
N PRO A 15 -2.98 -27.30 -4.43
CA PRO A 15 -2.18 -27.14 -3.22
C PRO A 15 -0.71 -26.79 -3.50
N THR A 16 -0.25 -26.95 -4.74
CA THR A 16 1.09 -26.59 -5.21
C THR A 16 1.20 -25.14 -5.69
N ALA A 17 0.14 -24.33 -5.55
CA ALA A 17 0.18 -22.93 -5.91
C ALA A 17 1.28 -22.20 -5.13
N GLU A 18 2.18 -21.53 -5.85
CA GLU A 18 3.25 -20.72 -5.26
C GLU A 18 2.74 -19.36 -4.77
N MET A 19 1.59 -18.92 -5.30
CA MET A 19 0.93 -17.68 -4.91
C MET A 19 -0.60 -17.83 -4.99
N VAL A 20 -1.28 -17.32 -3.97
CA VAL A 20 -2.74 -17.28 -3.89
C VAL A 20 -3.23 -15.89 -3.47
N ALA A 21 -4.44 -15.53 -3.89
CA ALA A 21 -5.19 -14.44 -3.27
C ALA A 21 -6.52 -14.96 -2.72
N GLY A 22 -6.86 -14.51 -1.51
CA GLY A 22 -8.03 -14.99 -0.80
C GLY A 22 -8.74 -13.88 -0.03
N TYR A 23 -10.05 -14.04 0.14
CA TYR A 23 -10.89 -13.04 0.81
C TYR A 23 -10.74 -13.13 2.33
N ILE A 24 -10.63 -11.97 3.00
CA ILE A 24 -10.53 -11.89 4.47
C ILE A 24 -11.81 -11.40 5.15
N ASP A 25 -12.75 -10.87 4.36
CA ASP A 25 -14.05 -10.39 4.80
C ASP A 25 -15.12 -10.70 3.73
N GLY A 26 -16.36 -10.29 3.99
CA GLY A 26 -17.48 -10.56 3.09
C GLY A 26 -17.98 -12.00 3.13
N LEU A 27 -18.85 -12.34 2.18
CA LEU A 27 -19.53 -13.64 2.12
C LEU A 27 -18.57 -14.81 1.90
N TYR A 28 -17.46 -14.56 1.19
CA TYR A 28 -16.50 -15.57 0.77
C TYR A 28 -15.21 -15.53 1.57
N ALA A 29 -15.22 -14.91 2.76
CA ALA A 29 -14.06 -14.89 3.65
C ALA A 29 -13.54 -16.31 3.88
N TRP A 30 -12.27 -16.53 3.57
CA TRP A 30 -11.66 -17.85 3.68
C TRP A 30 -11.56 -18.28 5.15
N PRO A 31 -11.90 -19.54 5.47
CA PRO A 31 -11.69 -20.07 6.81
C PRO A 31 -10.18 -20.20 7.10
N PRO A 32 -9.74 -20.23 8.38
CA PRO A 32 -8.34 -20.42 8.74
C PRO A 32 -7.68 -21.65 8.09
N ALA A 33 -8.43 -22.73 7.90
CA ALA A 33 -7.96 -23.94 7.22
C ALA A 33 -7.59 -23.71 5.74
N GLY A 34 -8.27 -22.77 5.08
CA GLY A 34 -7.96 -22.36 3.71
C GLY A 34 -6.62 -21.66 3.62
N TRP A 35 -6.37 -20.70 4.52
CA TRP A 35 -5.07 -20.03 4.61
C TRP A 35 -3.93 -20.98 5.00
N ALA A 36 -4.17 -21.88 5.95
CA ALA A 36 -3.18 -22.86 6.39
C ALA A 36 -2.75 -23.84 5.28
N ARG A 37 -3.66 -24.16 4.34
CA ARG A 37 -3.36 -24.98 3.15
C ARG A 37 -2.24 -24.39 2.29
N PHE A 38 -2.11 -23.07 2.28
CA PHE A 38 -1.15 -22.32 1.47
C PHE A 38 -0.07 -21.64 2.29
N ALA A 39 0.24 -22.15 3.50
CA ALA A 39 1.20 -21.52 4.41
C ALA A 39 2.62 -21.33 3.84
N GLY A 40 3.01 -22.15 2.84
CA GLY A 40 4.28 -22.00 2.12
C GLY A 40 4.19 -21.17 0.83
N ALA A 41 2.99 -20.74 0.45
CA ALA A 41 2.76 -19.91 -0.73
C ALA A 41 2.79 -18.42 -0.34
N LYS A 42 3.03 -17.57 -1.32
CA LYS A 42 2.78 -16.15 -1.21
C LYS A 42 1.27 -15.90 -1.15
N GLN A 43 0.83 -15.02 -0.24
CA GLN A 43 -0.60 -14.79 0.01
C GLN A 43 -0.95 -13.32 -0.12
N TRP A 44 -1.87 -13.00 -1.02
CA TRP A 44 -2.57 -11.72 -1.04
C TRP A 44 -3.93 -11.85 -0.36
N ARG A 45 -4.23 -10.87 0.50
CA ARG A 45 -5.40 -10.83 1.38
C ARG A 45 -6.33 -9.75 0.87
N ILE A 46 -7.45 -10.19 0.29
CA ILE A 46 -8.45 -9.37 -0.40
C ILE A 46 -9.52 -8.93 0.59
N ALA A 47 -9.66 -7.63 0.78
CA ALA A 47 -10.81 -7.02 1.42
C ALA A 47 -11.85 -6.63 0.35
N VAL A 48 -13.12 -6.93 0.58
CA VAL A 48 -14.25 -6.45 -0.23
C VAL A 48 -14.90 -5.20 0.37
N SER A 49 -14.75 -4.99 1.68
CA SER A 49 -15.26 -3.79 2.36
C SER A 49 -14.19 -2.68 2.37
N PRO A 50 -14.53 -1.44 1.94
CA PRO A 50 -13.61 -0.31 2.03
C PRO A 50 -13.34 0.14 3.47
N PHE A 51 -14.06 -0.42 4.44
CA PHE A 51 -13.90 -0.13 5.87
C PHE A 51 -13.00 -1.13 6.59
N THR A 52 -12.69 -2.26 5.96
CA THR A 52 -11.80 -3.28 6.53
C THR A 52 -10.39 -2.73 6.64
N ASN A 53 -9.88 -2.65 7.88
CA ASN A 53 -8.51 -2.21 8.15
C ASN A 53 -7.54 -3.39 8.22
N ASP A 54 -7.60 -4.25 7.22
CA ASP A 54 -6.71 -5.40 7.07
C ASP A 54 -6.51 -5.70 5.58
N GLY A 55 -5.58 -6.61 5.26
CA GLY A 55 -5.26 -7.01 3.89
C GLY A 55 -4.33 -6.06 3.16
N ASN A 56 -3.98 -6.46 1.94
CA ASN A 56 -3.13 -5.71 1.03
C ASN A 56 -3.80 -5.47 -0.33
N VAL A 57 -4.94 -6.13 -0.61
CA VAL A 57 -5.76 -5.90 -1.79
C VAL A 57 -7.14 -5.39 -1.37
N LEU A 58 -7.65 -4.35 -2.04
CA LEU A 58 -9.07 -3.99 -2.00
C LEU A 58 -9.71 -4.34 -3.34
N ASP A 59 -10.83 -5.05 -3.27
CA ASP A 59 -11.67 -5.41 -4.41
C ASP A 59 -12.64 -4.26 -4.74
N VAL A 60 -12.40 -3.61 -5.88
CA VAL A 60 -13.19 -2.48 -6.37
C VAL A 60 -14.03 -2.91 -7.57
N GLU A 61 -15.21 -3.43 -7.27
CA GLU A 61 -16.19 -3.90 -8.25
C GLU A 61 -17.64 -3.66 -7.82
N ALA A 62 -18.58 -3.87 -8.75
CA ALA A 62 -20.00 -3.69 -8.47
C ALA A 62 -20.47 -4.69 -7.41
N GLY A 63 -20.90 -4.18 -6.25
CA GLY A 63 -21.35 -4.99 -5.11
C GLY A 63 -20.36 -4.99 -3.93
N ASN A 64 -19.11 -4.58 -4.16
CA ASN A 64 -18.06 -4.45 -3.15
C ASN A 64 -17.73 -2.96 -2.93
N ALA A 65 -16.44 -2.59 -2.89
CA ALA A 65 -16.03 -1.20 -2.78
C ALA A 65 -16.25 -0.44 -4.10
N GLY A 66 -16.78 0.78 -4.01
CA GLY A 66 -16.87 1.69 -5.15
C GLY A 66 -15.55 2.44 -5.41
N PRO A 67 -15.32 2.93 -6.64
CA PRO A 67 -14.11 3.69 -6.99
C PRO A 67 -13.79 4.86 -6.05
N SER A 68 -14.80 5.60 -5.60
CA SER A 68 -14.64 6.75 -4.70
C SER A 68 -14.21 6.37 -3.28
N GLN A 69 -14.34 5.10 -2.89
CA GLN A 69 -14.00 4.62 -1.54
C GLN A 69 -12.56 4.11 -1.46
N ALA A 70 -11.97 3.71 -2.59
CA ALA A 70 -10.62 3.17 -2.66
C ALA A 70 -9.53 4.10 -2.08
N PRO A 71 -9.54 5.44 -2.33
CA PRO A 71 -8.50 6.32 -1.79
C PRO A 71 -8.43 6.37 -0.26
N GLY A 72 -9.59 6.29 0.41
CA GLY A 72 -9.66 6.27 1.87
C GLY A 72 -9.07 4.98 2.46
N TRP A 73 -9.37 3.83 1.85
CA TRP A 73 -8.80 2.55 2.25
C TRP A 73 -7.28 2.53 2.03
N VAL A 74 -6.81 2.95 0.85
CA VAL A 74 -5.38 3.05 0.52
C VAL A 74 -4.62 3.92 1.52
N THR A 75 -5.18 5.08 1.88
CA THR A 75 -4.57 5.98 2.88
C THR A 75 -4.42 5.27 4.22
N ARG A 76 -5.45 4.52 4.64
CA ARG A 76 -5.43 3.75 5.89
C ARG A 76 -4.38 2.63 5.86
N ARG A 77 -4.27 1.88 4.76
CA ARG A 77 -3.29 0.80 4.63
C ARG A 77 -1.86 1.32 4.59
N ARG A 78 -1.61 2.43 3.89
CA ARG A 78 -0.30 3.11 3.92
C ARG A 78 0.07 3.59 5.31
N ALA A 79 -0.88 4.14 6.07
CA ALA A 79 -0.66 4.52 7.46
C ALA A 79 -0.31 3.32 8.36
N ALA A 80 -0.72 2.11 7.96
CA ALA A 80 -0.34 0.85 8.61
C ALA A 80 0.96 0.23 8.05
N GLY A 81 1.72 0.95 7.21
CA GLY A 81 2.97 0.46 6.62
C GLY A 81 2.78 -0.56 5.48
N ILE A 82 1.55 -0.74 4.99
CA ILE A 82 1.25 -1.71 3.94
C ILE A 82 1.25 -1.02 2.58
N ALA A 83 1.91 -1.64 1.61
CA ALA A 83 1.80 -1.31 0.19
C ALA A 83 0.42 -1.79 -0.34
N PRO A 84 -0.53 -0.89 -0.63
CA PRO A 84 -1.86 -1.30 -1.01
C PRO A 84 -1.97 -1.56 -2.52
N ILE A 85 -2.80 -2.52 -2.86
CA ILE A 85 -3.14 -2.95 -4.20
C ILE A 85 -4.64 -2.77 -4.40
N ILE A 86 -5.05 -2.25 -5.56
CA ILE A 86 -6.45 -2.21 -5.96
C ILE A 86 -6.68 -3.23 -7.06
N TYR A 87 -7.55 -4.20 -6.79
CA TYR A 87 -8.13 -5.03 -7.84
C TYR A 87 -9.29 -4.28 -8.49
N VAL A 88 -9.30 -4.23 -9.82
CA VAL A 88 -10.36 -3.57 -10.59
C VAL A 88 -10.43 -4.12 -12.02
N GLN A 89 -11.65 -4.24 -12.56
CA GLN A 89 -11.85 -4.52 -13.99
C GLN A 89 -11.22 -3.43 -14.89
N ALA A 90 -10.60 -3.83 -16.00
CA ALA A 90 -9.90 -2.92 -16.91
C ALA A 90 -10.76 -1.74 -17.38
N SER A 91 -12.05 -1.98 -17.64
CA SER A 91 -13.00 -0.94 -18.06
C SER A 91 -13.35 0.08 -16.98
N SER A 92 -13.10 -0.23 -15.70
CA SER A 92 -13.35 0.67 -14.56
C SER A 92 -12.07 1.32 -14.03
N TRP A 93 -10.89 0.91 -14.51
CA TRP A 93 -9.60 1.38 -14.00
C TRP A 93 -9.47 2.91 -14.08
N ALA A 94 -9.88 3.51 -15.21
CA ALA A 94 -9.86 4.97 -15.39
C ALA A 94 -10.69 5.71 -14.32
N SER A 95 -11.86 5.18 -13.96
CA SER A 95 -12.73 5.75 -12.92
C SER A 95 -12.09 5.70 -11.54
N VAL A 96 -11.36 4.62 -11.23
CA VAL A 96 -10.60 4.51 -9.98
C VAL A 96 -9.47 5.54 -9.94
N ARG A 97 -8.68 5.66 -11.01
CA ARG A 97 -7.59 6.65 -11.09
C ARG A 97 -8.10 8.08 -10.92
N LEU A 98 -9.26 8.40 -11.54
CA LEU A 98 -9.93 9.68 -11.34
C LEU A 98 -10.35 9.92 -9.90
N ALA A 99 -10.79 8.89 -9.17
CA ALA A 99 -11.13 9.00 -7.76
C ALA A 99 -9.90 9.32 -6.87
N PHE A 100 -8.75 8.71 -7.15
CA PHE A 100 -7.48 9.03 -6.50
C PHE A 100 -7.06 10.49 -6.76
N ALA A 101 -7.11 10.92 -8.03
CA ALA A 101 -6.80 12.28 -8.41
C ALA A 101 -7.73 13.31 -7.75
N ALA A 102 -9.04 13.06 -7.74
CA ALA A 102 -10.04 13.94 -7.14
C ALA A 102 -9.82 14.14 -5.63
N GLN A 103 -9.33 13.12 -4.94
CA GLN A 103 -9.05 13.15 -3.50
C GLN A 103 -7.60 13.52 -3.19
N ARG A 104 -6.77 13.78 -4.21
CA ARG A 104 -5.33 14.08 -4.08
C ARG A 104 -4.56 13.02 -3.29
N VAL A 105 -4.94 11.75 -3.45
CA VAL A 105 -4.24 10.61 -2.88
C VAL A 105 -3.38 9.99 -3.98
N ALA A 106 -2.10 9.72 -3.70
CA ALA A 106 -1.23 9.05 -4.66
C ALA A 106 -1.83 7.70 -5.07
N GLU A 107 -1.76 7.35 -6.36
CA GLU A 107 -2.28 6.08 -6.85
C GLU A 107 -1.57 4.89 -6.19
N PRO A 108 -2.27 3.78 -5.90
CA PRO A 108 -1.72 2.54 -5.36
C PRO A 108 -1.13 1.67 -6.49
N TYR A 109 -0.72 0.45 -6.15
CA TYR A 109 -0.50 -0.57 -7.15
C TYR A 109 -1.83 -1.12 -7.68
N TYR A 110 -1.81 -1.65 -8.90
CA TYR A 110 -3.02 -2.15 -9.55
C TYR A 110 -2.90 -3.62 -9.96
N TRP A 111 -3.95 -4.37 -9.69
CA TRP A 111 -4.23 -5.70 -10.22
C TRP A 111 -5.45 -5.58 -11.14
N ILE A 112 -5.27 -5.79 -12.44
CA ILE A 112 -6.29 -5.49 -13.44
C ILE A 112 -6.97 -6.77 -13.94
N ALA A 113 -8.29 -6.84 -13.82
CA ALA A 113 -9.05 -7.93 -14.45
C ALA A 113 -9.36 -7.63 -15.92
N SER A 114 -8.95 -8.55 -16.79
CA SER A 114 -9.21 -8.55 -18.23
C SER A 114 -9.14 -9.97 -18.75
N TYR A 115 -10.28 -10.66 -18.80
CA TYR A 115 -10.41 -12.07 -19.18
C TYR A 115 -10.26 -12.29 -20.70
N ASP A 116 -9.05 -12.08 -21.22
CA ASP A 116 -8.72 -12.18 -22.64
C ASP A 116 -7.77 -13.35 -22.96
N GLY A 117 -7.38 -14.13 -21.94
CA GLY A 117 -6.45 -15.24 -22.08
C GLY A 117 -4.98 -14.82 -22.23
N ASP A 118 -4.66 -13.52 -22.28
CA ASP A 118 -3.30 -13.00 -22.42
C ASP A 118 -2.71 -12.65 -21.04
N PRO A 119 -1.66 -13.33 -20.57
CA PRO A 119 -1.05 -13.05 -19.28
C PRO A 119 -0.24 -11.75 -19.23
N THR A 120 -0.11 -11.01 -20.34
CA THR A 120 0.68 -9.76 -20.39
C THR A 120 0.10 -8.69 -19.47
N ILE A 121 0.87 -8.28 -18.47
CA ILE A 121 0.49 -7.25 -17.50
C ILE A 121 0.44 -5.87 -18.21
N PRO A 122 -0.66 -5.11 -18.12
CA PRO A 122 -0.76 -3.80 -18.74
C PRO A 122 0.18 -2.80 -18.06
N ALA A 123 0.75 -1.87 -18.84
CA ALA A 123 1.64 -0.85 -18.32
C ALA A 123 0.96 -0.03 -17.20
N GLY A 124 1.65 0.13 -16.06
CA GLY A 124 1.12 0.81 -14.88
C GLY A 124 0.37 -0.10 -13.89
N ALA A 125 0.22 -1.39 -14.20
CA ALA A 125 -0.23 -2.41 -13.27
C ALA A 125 0.93 -3.33 -12.86
N ILE A 126 0.74 -4.05 -11.75
CA ILE A 126 1.69 -5.06 -11.24
C ILE A 126 1.16 -6.48 -11.39
N ALA A 127 -0.12 -6.62 -11.73
CA ALA A 127 -0.75 -7.91 -11.96
C ALA A 127 -1.92 -7.77 -12.94
N LYS A 128 -2.22 -8.87 -13.64
CA LYS A 128 -3.40 -9.01 -14.48
C LYS A 128 -4.09 -10.34 -14.20
N GLN A 129 -5.38 -10.32 -13.88
CA GLN A 129 -6.23 -11.51 -13.94
C GLN A 129 -6.70 -11.68 -15.39
N TYR A 130 -6.24 -12.74 -16.04
CA TYR A 130 -6.40 -12.90 -17.48
C TYR A 130 -7.28 -14.09 -17.89
N ALA A 131 -7.56 -15.00 -16.97
CA ALA A 131 -8.40 -16.16 -17.22
C ALA A 131 -9.32 -16.44 -16.03
N ASP A 132 -10.61 -16.54 -16.32
CA ASP A 132 -11.64 -17.04 -15.41
C ASP A 132 -11.86 -18.55 -15.65
N PRO A 133 -12.73 -19.25 -14.89
CA PRO A 133 -13.07 -20.65 -15.11
C PRO A 133 -13.45 -20.99 -16.55
N THR A 134 -14.02 -20.05 -17.30
CA THR A 134 -14.47 -20.31 -18.67
C THR A 134 -13.32 -20.42 -19.65
N LEU A 135 -12.20 -19.75 -19.37
CA LEU A 135 -10.99 -19.72 -20.19
C LEU A 135 -9.95 -20.77 -19.81
N ILE A 136 -10.08 -21.41 -18.66
CA ILE A 136 -9.13 -22.42 -18.17
C ILE A 136 -9.60 -23.82 -18.58
N ALA A 137 -8.68 -24.60 -19.18
CA ALA A 137 -8.96 -25.99 -19.55
C ALA A 137 -9.39 -26.82 -18.32
N GLY A 138 -10.54 -27.50 -18.44
CA GLY A 138 -11.13 -28.26 -17.33
C GLY A 138 -12.10 -27.49 -16.44
N HIS A 139 -12.30 -26.19 -16.71
CA HIS A 139 -13.26 -25.32 -16.01
C HIS A 139 -13.19 -25.39 -14.48
N PRO A 140 -11.99 -25.24 -13.89
CA PRO A 140 -11.85 -25.21 -12.44
C PRO A 140 -12.57 -24.01 -11.83
N HIS A 141 -12.81 -24.03 -10.52
CA HIS A 141 -13.50 -22.96 -9.79
C HIS A 141 -12.52 -21.91 -9.21
N TYR A 142 -11.50 -21.53 -9.98
CA TYR A 142 -10.56 -20.48 -9.63
C TYR A 142 -10.20 -19.63 -10.86
N ASP A 143 -9.79 -18.39 -10.61
CA ASP A 143 -9.24 -17.48 -11.60
C ASP A 143 -7.70 -17.57 -11.64
N VAL A 144 -7.11 -17.12 -12.74
CA VAL A 144 -5.65 -17.09 -12.92
C VAL A 144 -5.18 -15.68 -13.23
N SER A 145 -4.18 -15.27 -12.46
CA SER A 145 -3.48 -14.01 -12.61
C SER A 145 -2.00 -14.23 -12.89
N ASN A 146 -1.43 -13.30 -13.67
CA ASN A 146 0.01 -13.14 -13.78
C ASN A 146 0.44 -11.93 -12.94
N VAL A 147 1.46 -12.13 -12.10
CA VAL A 147 1.98 -11.10 -11.18
C VAL A 147 3.44 -10.80 -11.50
N ASP A 148 3.81 -9.53 -11.45
CA ASP A 148 5.20 -9.09 -11.53
C ASP A 148 6.02 -9.81 -10.44
N ALA A 149 7.19 -10.35 -10.81
CA ALA A 149 8.03 -11.12 -9.89
C ALA A 149 8.39 -10.33 -8.62
N ASN A 150 8.52 -9.01 -8.75
CA ASN A 150 8.89 -8.11 -7.66
C ASN A 150 7.73 -7.85 -6.68
N PHE A 151 6.50 -8.21 -7.05
CA PHE A 151 5.30 -7.99 -6.24
C PHE A 151 4.68 -9.29 -5.72
N GLY A 152 5.37 -10.41 -5.90
CA GLY A 152 4.84 -11.73 -5.59
C GLY A 152 4.49 -11.96 -4.12
N GLY A 153 4.86 -11.13 -3.15
CA GLY A 153 4.51 -11.34 -1.73
C GLY A 153 4.09 -10.04 -1.07
N GLY A 154 2.84 -9.95 -0.63
CA GLY A 154 2.27 -8.74 -0.04
C GLY A 154 1.53 -9.02 1.24
N GLY A 155 2.26 -9.06 2.34
CA GLY A 155 1.68 -9.14 3.67
C GLY A 155 2.67 -9.75 4.64
N SER A 156 3.70 -8.98 5.02
CA SER A 156 4.64 -9.24 6.13
C SER A 156 4.56 -10.68 6.69
N GLN A 157 5.36 -11.60 6.15
CA GLN A 157 5.76 -12.80 6.88
C GLN A 157 7.26 -13.04 6.70
N LEU A 158 7.99 -12.66 7.75
CA LEU A 158 9.20 -13.28 8.30
C LEU A 158 10.01 -14.16 7.33
N GLY A 159 11.17 -13.66 6.92
CA GLY A 159 12.26 -14.51 6.40
C GLY A 159 13.09 -13.97 5.25
N GLU A 160 12.77 -12.82 4.66
CA GLU A 160 13.60 -12.21 3.62
C GLU A 160 14.50 -11.14 4.25
N GLU A 161 15.81 -11.28 4.05
CA GLU A 161 16.79 -10.31 4.51
C GLU A 161 16.49 -8.95 3.86
N VAL A 162 16.21 -7.94 4.69
CA VAL A 162 16.11 -6.54 4.30
C VAL A 162 17.38 -6.17 3.54
N THR A 163 17.19 -5.70 2.31
CA THR A 163 18.31 -5.29 1.47
C THR A 163 19.01 -4.06 2.05
N HIS A 164 20.31 -3.92 1.79
CA HIS A 164 21.06 -2.72 2.20
C HIS A 164 20.42 -1.41 1.68
N SER A 165 19.82 -1.45 0.49
CA SER A 165 19.05 -0.33 -0.07
C SER A 165 17.81 0.04 0.76
N GLU A 166 17.07 -0.93 1.27
CA GLU A 166 15.89 -0.70 2.11
C GLU A 166 16.30 -0.17 3.49
N LYS A 167 17.38 -0.71 4.07
CA LYS A 167 17.97 -0.19 5.31
C LYS A 167 18.41 1.27 5.16
N ARG A 168 19.04 1.62 4.03
CA ARG A 168 19.37 3.02 3.69
C ARG A 168 18.12 3.88 3.53
N ALA A 169 17.05 3.36 2.92
CA ALA A 169 15.81 4.12 2.76
C ALA A 169 15.17 4.46 4.11
N TRP A 170 15.14 3.52 5.06
CA TRP A 170 14.62 3.77 6.41
C TRP A 170 15.45 4.77 7.20
N ALA A 171 16.78 4.63 7.17
CA ALA A 171 17.67 5.60 7.81
C ALA A 171 17.50 7.01 7.21
N ARG A 172 17.40 7.12 5.87
CA ARG A 172 17.18 8.41 5.20
C ARG A 172 15.83 9.03 5.56
N LEU A 173 14.77 8.22 5.63
CA LEU A 173 13.45 8.70 6.04
C LEU A 173 13.46 9.20 7.49
N ALA A 174 14.17 8.52 8.39
CA ALA A 174 14.32 8.96 9.78
C ALA A 174 15.06 10.31 9.89
N TYR A 175 16.05 10.56 9.04
CA TYR A 175 16.73 11.87 8.96
C TYR A 175 15.77 12.97 8.51
N VAL A 176 15.05 12.74 7.41
CA VAL A 176 14.13 13.74 6.85
C VAL A 176 12.98 14.03 7.81
N ALA A 177 12.37 12.98 8.38
CA ALA A 177 11.20 13.12 9.25
C ALA A 177 11.57 13.52 10.69
N GLY A 178 12.69 13.01 11.23
CA GLY A 178 13.09 13.22 12.62
C GLY A 178 14.00 14.43 12.83
N LEU A 179 14.87 14.73 11.87
CA LEU A 179 15.87 15.81 11.97
C LEU A 179 15.54 17.00 11.05
N GLY A 180 14.68 16.81 10.05
CA GLY A 180 14.30 17.84 9.08
C GLY A 180 15.38 18.13 8.04
N ARG A 181 16.29 17.18 7.80
CA ARG A 181 17.41 17.33 6.85
C ARG A 181 17.83 15.99 6.27
N GLU A 182 18.62 16.03 5.21
CA GLU A 182 19.28 14.84 4.67
C GLU A 182 20.51 14.43 5.52
N PRO A 183 20.95 13.16 5.43
CA PRO A 183 22.22 12.72 5.99
C PRO A 183 23.39 13.54 5.44
N GLU A 184 24.39 13.79 6.28
CA GLU A 184 25.56 14.61 5.95
C GLU A 184 26.46 13.97 4.88
N SER A 185 26.44 12.64 4.78
CA SER A 185 27.14 11.89 3.75
C SER A 185 26.57 10.48 3.56
N ASP A 186 26.99 9.80 2.51
CA ASP A 186 26.64 8.39 2.28
C ASP A 186 27.22 7.48 3.36
N GLU A 187 28.37 7.81 3.95
CA GLU A 187 28.96 7.06 5.07
C GLU A 187 28.10 7.17 6.33
N ALA A 188 27.55 8.36 6.63
CA ALA A 188 26.62 8.52 7.73
C ALA A 188 25.36 7.67 7.52
N LEU A 189 24.84 7.67 6.29
CA LEU A 189 23.68 6.85 5.92
C LEU A 189 23.96 5.34 5.99
N ASN A 190 25.12 4.90 5.53
CA ASN A 190 25.55 3.50 5.57
C ASN A 190 25.78 3.02 6.99
N GLY A 191 26.36 3.84 7.88
CA GLY A 191 26.56 3.47 9.28
C GLY A 191 25.25 3.18 10.03
N TRP A 192 24.17 3.90 9.70
CA TRP A 192 22.83 3.59 10.23
C TRP A 192 22.21 2.36 9.58
N ALA A 193 22.38 2.20 8.26
CA ALA A 193 21.87 1.05 7.53
C ALA A 193 22.51 -0.26 8.02
N GLU A 194 23.82 -0.28 8.26
CA GLU A 194 24.56 -1.44 8.80
C GLU A 194 24.13 -1.80 10.23
N GLY A 195 23.57 -0.85 10.98
CA GLY A 195 23.01 -1.09 12.30
C GLY A 195 21.66 -1.81 12.29
N ILE A 196 20.99 -1.89 11.14
CA ILE A 196 19.70 -2.59 10.98
C ILE A 196 19.99 -4.05 10.65
N ALA A 197 19.43 -4.96 11.44
CA ALA A 197 19.54 -6.39 11.26
C ALA A 197 19.02 -6.79 9.88
N ASP A 198 19.62 -7.83 9.29
CA ASP A 198 19.18 -8.35 7.99
C ASP A 198 17.73 -8.82 8.04
N ASP A 199 17.25 -9.37 9.15
CA ASP A 199 15.83 -9.72 9.30
C ASP A 199 14.90 -8.51 9.59
N GLY A 200 15.45 -7.29 9.66
CA GLY A 200 14.71 -6.07 9.97
C GLY A 200 14.18 -5.97 11.40
N SER A 201 14.48 -6.95 12.26
CA SER A 201 13.87 -7.08 13.60
C SER A 201 14.12 -5.91 14.54
N ASN A 202 15.17 -5.12 14.29
CA ASN A 202 15.55 -3.97 15.11
C ASN A 202 15.35 -2.61 14.41
N VAL A 203 14.68 -2.57 13.25
CA VAL A 203 14.51 -1.33 12.45
C VAL A 203 13.94 -0.19 13.29
N ASP A 204 12.89 -0.46 14.07
CA ASP A 204 12.25 0.54 14.93
C ASP A 204 13.22 1.09 15.98
N SER A 205 14.03 0.21 16.59
CA SER A 205 15.01 0.63 17.59
C SER A 205 16.12 1.50 16.98
N VAL A 206 16.53 1.23 15.74
CA VAL A 206 17.56 2.01 15.04
C VAL A 206 16.99 3.36 14.59
N VAL A 207 15.78 3.37 14.03
CA VAL A 207 15.08 4.58 13.61
C VAL A 207 14.79 5.49 14.81
N SER A 208 14.31 4.94 15.92
CA SER A 208 14.09 5.70 17.16
C SER A 208 15.38 6.35 17.68
N ARG A 209 16.55 5.72 17.54
CA ARG A 209 17.82 6.36 17.93
C ARG A 209 18.16 7.61 17.13
N ILE A 210 17.72 7.70 15.87
CA ILE A 210 17.90 8.89 15.02
C ILE A 210 16.92 9.97 15.46
N ILE A 211 15.64 9.61 15.62
CA ILE A 211 14.55 10.52 15.96
C ILE A 211 14.67 11.06 17.39
N ASP A 212 15.02 10.20 18.34
CA ASP A 212 15.17 10.54 19.77
C ASP A 212 16.56 11.09 20.11
N SER A 213 17.40 11.32 19.10
CA SER A 213 18.66 12.03 19.28
C SER A 213 18.41 13.44 19.85
N PRO A 214 19.39 14.05 20.53
CA PRO A 214 19.23 15.44 21.01
C PRO A 214 18.84 16.43 19.92
N GLU A 215 19.31 16.20 18.68
CA GLU A 215 18.93 16.99 17.52
C GLU A 215 17.46 16.76 17.11
N GLY A 216 17.03 15.49 17.06
CA GLY A 216 15.66 15.14 16.69
C GLY A 216 14.62 15.58 17.71
N VAL A 217 14.92 15.45 19.00
CA VAL A 217 14.09 16.01 20.07
C VAL A 217 13.97 17.54 19.92
N ALA A 218 15.07 18.23 19.60
CA ALA A 218 15.04 19.67 19.36
C ALA A 218 14.27 20.04 18.08
N HIS A 219 14.37 19.23 17.02
CA HIS A 219 13.61 19.41 15.78
C HIS A 219 12.11 19.26 16.02
N LEU A 220 11.70 18.16 16.65
CA LEU A 220 10.30 17.89 16.97
C LEU A 220 9.71 18.94 17.91
N ALA A 221 10.47 19.42 18.89
CA ALA A 221 10.05 20.53 19.75
C ALA A 221 9.79 21.82 18.95
N ARG A 222 10.66 22.15 17.97
CA ARG A 222 10.46 23.31 17.07
C ARG A 222 9.23 23.13 16.18
N VAL A 223 9.06 21.97 15.58
CA VAL A 223 7.88 21.65 14.74
C VAL A 223 6.60 21.76 15.57
N SER A 224 6.59 21.20 16.78
CA SER A 224 5.43 21.29 17.69
C SER A 224 5.12 22.72 18.11
N ALA A 225 6.13 23.58 18.29
CA ALA A 225 5.94 24.99 18.62
C ALA A 225 5.35 25.79 17.44
N LEU A 226 5.79 25.49 16.21
CA LEU A 226 5.26 26.07 14.96
C LEU A 226 3.78 25.71 14.73
N THR A 227 3.39 24.47 15.04
CA THR A 227 2.01 24.01 14.87
C THR A 227 1.07 24.46 15.99
N SER A 228 1.61 24.83 17.15
CA SER A 228 0.84 25.32 18.32
C SER A 228 0.68 26.84 18.38
N ALA A 229 1.38 27.60 17.53
CA ALA A 229 1.26 29.05 17.48
C ALA A 229 -0.09 29.47 16.88
N LYS A 230 -0.94 30.17 17.66
CA LYS A 230 -2.17 30.79 17.16
C LYS A 230 -1.82 31.79 16.04
N PRO A 231 -2.52 31.78 14.89
CA PRO A 231 -2.29 32.76 13.85
C PRO A 231 -2.56 34.16 14.40
N VAL A 232 -1.56 35.05 14.32
CA VAL A 232 -1.75 36.47 14.61
C VAL A 232 -2.59 37.05 13.47
N LEU A 233 -3.89 37.25 13.74
CA LEU A 233 -4.75 38.05 12.88
C LEU A 233 -4.25 39.49 12.91
N VAL A 234 -3.53 39.90 11.86
CA VAL A 234 -3.25 41.31 11.60
C VAL A 234 -4.55 41.93 11.08
N PRO A 235 -5.19 42.86 11.79
CA PRO A 235 -6.41 43.49 11.31
C PRO A 235 -6.08 44.36 10.10
N HIS A 236 -6.60 44.00 8.92
CA HIS A 236 -6.61 44.90 7.77
C HIS A 236 -7.53 46.08 8.08
N LYS A 237 -6.96 47.28 8.23
CA LYS A 237 -7.74 48.53 8.19
C LYS A 237 -8.31 48.68 6.77
N HIS A 238 -9.63 48.55 6.64
CA HIS A 238 -10.33 49.01 5.44
C HIS A 238 -10.17 50.54 5.33
N PRO A 239 -9.76 51.08 4.17
CA PRO A 239 -9.83 52.52 3.95
C PRO A 239 -11.30 52.94 3.93
N ALA A 240 -11.64 53.97 4.71
CA ALA A 240 -12.98 54.55 4.74
C ALA A 240 -13.34 55.09 3.35
N SER A 241 -14.51 54.69 2.83
CA SER A 241 -15.11 55.29 1.65
C SER A 241 -15.53 56.72 1.99
N GLU A 242 -14.91 57.71 1.35
CA GLU A 242 -15.39 59.08 1.36
C GLU A 242 -16.75 59.14 0.65
N ALA A 243 -17.76 59.64 1.35
CA ALA A 243 -19.03 60.02 0.76
C ALA A 243 -18.82 61.30 -0.06
N VAL A 244 -18.99 61.19 -1.37
CA VAL A 244 -19.12 62.37 -2.24
C VAL A 244 -20.60 62.73 -2.26
N ALA A 245 -20.94 63.88 -1.67
CA ALA A 245 -22.23 64.52 -1.83
C ALA A 245 -22.12 65.53 -2.98
N ASP A 246 -23.06 65.42 -3.94
CA ASP A 246 -23.79 66.54 -4.56
C ASP A 246 -25.07 65.99 -5.20
#